data_AF-A0ABD5TZ00-F1
#
_entry.id   AF-A0ABD5TZ00-F1
#
_cell.length_a   1.000
_cell.length_b   1.000
_cell.length_c   1.000
_cell.angle_alpha   90.00
_cell.angle_beta   90.00
_cell.angle_gamma   90.00
#
_symmetry.space_group_name_H-M   'P 1'
#
loop_
_entity.id
_entity.type
_entity.pdbx_description
1 polymer ?
#
loop_
_entity_poly.entity_id
_entity_poly.type
_entity_poly.pdbx_seq_one_letter_code
_entity_poly.pdbx_strand_id
1 'polypeptide(L)' 'MTYTVTCIECGLRREVGELDDVLDVRETHREECGDRHRVEFKLVQ' A
#
# COMPACT_ATOMS: atom_id res chain seq x y z
N MET A 1 1.16 -15.07 5.63
CA MET A 1 -0.12 -14.35 5.44
C MET A 1 0.20 -13.15 4.58
N THR A 2 -0.51 -12.90 3.49
CA THR A 2 -0.17 -11.78 2.59
C THR A 2 -1.12 -10.62 2.81
N TYR A 3 -0.68 -9.42 2.45
CA TYR A 3 -1.48 -8.21 2.45
C TYR A 3 -1.59 -7.69 1.02
N THR A 4 -2.79 -7.33 0.59
CA THR A 4 -2.98 -6.52 -0.61
C THR A 4 -3.01 -5.05 -0.22
N VAL A 5 -2.07 -4.28 -0.76
CA VAL A 5 -1.96 -2.83 -0.61
C VAL A 5 -2.54 -2.19 -1.87
N THR A 6 -3.46 -1.24 -1.71
CA THR A 6 -4.14 -0.55 -2.82
C THR A 6 -4.17 0.96 -2.59
N CYS A 7 -3.75 1.76 -3.57
CA CYS A 7 -4.01 3.20 -3.56
C CYS A 7 -5.34 3.51 -4.23
N ILE A 8 -6.23 4.23 -3.55
CA ILE A 8 -7.56 4.55 -4.08
C ILE A 8 -7.54 5.62 -5.17
N GLU A 9 -6.51 6.47 -5.20
CA GLU A 9 -6.43 7.61 -6.13
C GLU A 9 -5.84 7.21 -7.49
N CYS A 10 -4.77 6.42 -7.48
CA CYS A 10 -4.08 6.00 -8.71
C CYS A 10 -4.29 4.54 -9.09
N GLY A 11 -4.97 3.75 -8.23
CA GLY A 11 -5.23 2.35 -8.48
C GLY A 11 -4.00 1.44 -8.35
N LEU A 12 -2.89 1.92 -7.76
CA LEU A 12 -1.74 1.07 -7.42
C LEU A 12 -2.24 -0.14 -6.64
N ARG A 13 -1.81 -1.34 -7.03
CA ARG A 13 -2.08 -2.59 -6.30
C ARG A 13 -0.80 -3.39 -6.17
N ARG A 14 -0.44 -3.78 -4.94
CA ARG A 14 0.70 -4.66 -4.64
C ARG A 14 0.32 -5.69 -3.60
N GLU A 15 0.93 -6.85 -3.69
CA GLU A 15 0.84 -7.89 -2.67
C GLU A 15 2.17 -7.94 -1.92
N VAL A 16 2.09 -8.00 -0.59
CA VAL A 16 3.26 -8.03 0.28
C VAL A 16 3.13 -9.15 1.32
N GLY A 17 4.27 -9.64 1.80
CA GLY A 17 4.34 -10.80 2.69
C GLY A 17 4.24 -10.43 4.17
N GLU A 18 4.64 -9.22 4.52
CA GLU A 18 4.72 -8.75 5.91
C GLU A 18 3.95 -7.44 6.09
N LEU A 19 3.55 -7.14 7.33
CA LEU A 19 2.89 -5.87 7.62
C LEU A 19 3.86 -4.69 7.50
N ASP A 20 5.15 -4.92 7.74
CA ASP A 20 6.20 -3.92 7.62
C ASP A 20 6.31 -3.40 6.17
N ASP A 21 6.28 -4.33 5.20
CA ASP A 21 6.23 -4.00 3.77
C ASP A 21 5.04 -3.11 3.39
N VAL A 22 3.90 -3.24 4.09
CA VAL A 22 2.73 -2.37 3.85
C VAL A 22 3.05 -0.92 4.21
N LEU A 23 3.78 -0.71 5.31
CA LEU A 23 4.20 0.61 5.77
C LEU A 23 5.22 1.22 4.81
N ASP A 24 6.18 0.42 4.33
CA ASP A 24 7.15 0.84 3.32
C ASP A 24 6.46 1.27 2.02
N VAL A 25 5.54 0.45 1.49
CA VAL A 25 4.79 0.78 0.28
C VAL A 25 3.97 2.06 0.49
N ARG A 26 3.38 2.26 1.66
CA ARG A 26 2.64 3.49 1.98
C ARG A 26 3.55 4.71 2.00
N GLU A 27 4.71 4.62 2.66
CA GLU A 27 5.66 5.72 2.77
C GLU A 27 6.25 6.08 1.41
N THR A 28 6.79 5.11 0.68
CA THR A 28 7.33 5.32 -0.67
C THR A 28 6.27 5.91 -1.59
N HIS A 29 5.05 5.38 -1.57
CA HIS A 29 3.99 5.90 -2.45
C HIS A 29 3.58 7.34 -2.09
N ARG A 30 3.59 7.68 -0.80
CA ARG A 30 3.34 9.04 -0.32
C ARG A 30 4.45 10.00 -0.76
N GLU A 31 5.70 9.58 -0.75
CA GLU A 31 6.83 10.39 -1.22
C GLU A 31 6.75 10.63 -2.74
N GLU A 32 6.38 9.61 -3.52
CA GLU A 32 6.30 9.72 -4.99
C GLU A 32 5.06 10.49 -5.48
N CYS A 33 3.92 10.32 -4.82
CA CYS A 33 2.63 10.84 -5.31
C CYS A 33 2.02 11.94 -4.42
N GLY A 34 2.62 12.20 -3.26
CA GLY A 34 2.16 13.20 -2.30
C GLY A 34 1.04 12.70 -1.36
N ASP A 35 0.79 13.48 -0.31
CA ASP A 35 -0.17 13.21 0.77
C ASP A 35 -1.63 12.99 0.33
N ARG A 36 -1.96 13.37 -0.91
CA ARG A 36 -3.31 13.18 -1.45
C ARG A 36 -3.62 11.70 -1.71
N HIS A 37 -2.60 10.88 -1.97
CA HIS A 37 -2.76 9.47 -2.28
C HIS A 37 -2.98 8.65 -1.02
N ARG A 38 -4.18 8.09 -0.87
CA ARG A 38 -4.53 7.24 0.27
C ARG A 38 -4.34 5.78 -0.09
N VAL A 39 -3.51 5.12 0.71
CA VAL A 39 -3.24 3.69 0.59
C VAL A 39 -4.06 2.93 1.64
N GLU A 40 -4.85 1.98 1.17
CA GLU A 40 -5.55 1.00 2.00
C GLU A 40 -4.85 -0.36 1.91
N PHE A 41 -5.02 -1.20 2.91
CA PHE A 41 -4.51 -2.57 2.89
C PHE A 41 -5.52 -3.55 3.44
N LYS A 42 -5.48 -4.79 2.93
CA LYS A 42 -6.35 -5.88 3.36
C LYS A 42 -5.53 -7.15 3.52
N LEU A 43 -5.77 -7.88 4.61
CA LEU A 43 -5.20 -9.21 4.81
C LEU A 43 -5.85 -10.19 3.83
N VAL A 44 -5.04 -10.97 3.13
CA VAL A 44 -5.47 -12.06 2.26
C VAL A 44 -5.06 -13.37 2.94
N GLN A 45 -6.03 -14.27 3.12
CA GLN A 45 -5.84 -15.61 3.70
C GLN A 45 -5.43 -16.62 2.64
#